data_AF-A0ABD1SE11-F1
#
_entry.id   AF-A0ABD1SE11-F1
#
_cell.length_a   1.000
_cell.length_b   1.000
_cell.length_c   1.000
_cell.angle_alpha   90.00
_cell.angle_beta   90.00
_cell.angle_gamma   90.00
#
_symmetry.space_group_name_H-M   'P 1'
#
loop_
_entity.id
_entity.type
_entity.pdbx_description
1 polymer ?
#
loop_
_entity_poly.entity_id
_entity_poly.type
_entity_poly.pdbx_seq_one_letter_code
_entity_poly.pdbx_strand_id
1 'polypeptide(L)'
;MQNAISIVFSDTRHRWCLWHILKKLPKKFGGHSHKGAILSAVHYVVYESQSPEDFEQYWNSMICSYDLEDHDWLSGLYRERSRWVPCYLRTSFWAGMSTTQRSESMNAFFDGYVHSKTTLKQFVEQYERALRSKVEKEFQADFKSFSQMIPCATKFGMEKQFQEAYTISKFKEFQEEFSGMVYCRIIAVDEGPLENSYQVADVVADDEVLTREITEWLEMKMTNMNISKNKSSCGSNLISGHSQVHDSTERGLVDKNSSVHMLDPKNSKTKGDPKKLRKKGPLEIGA
;
A
#
# COMPACT_ATOMS: atom_id res chain seq x y z
N MET A 1 -9.73 -10.21 27.58
CA MET A 1 -9.75 -8.93 26.85
C MET A 1 -11.09 -8.63 26.21
N GLN A 2 -11.71 -9.56 25.47
CA GLN A 2 -12.99 -9.32 24.78
C GLN A 2 -14.06 -8.63 25.63
N ASN A 3 -14.38 -9.17 26.81
CA ASN A 3 -15.44 -8.61 27.67
C ASN A 3 -15.12 -7.18 28.14
N ALA A 4 -13.85 -6.89 28.43
CA ALA A 4 -13.44 -5.55 28.81
C ALA A 4 -13.56 -4.56 27.64
N ILE A 5 -13.20 -4.99 26.43
CA ILE A 5 -13.34 -4.16 25.21
C ILE A 5 -14.81 -3.87 24.94
N SER A 6 -15.71 -4.84 25.06
CA SER A 6 -17.15 -4.61 24.84
C SER A 6 -17.77 -3.64 25.85
N ILE A 7 -17.20 -3.56 27.05
CA ILE A 7 -17.67 -2.62 28.10
C ILE A 7 -17.14 -1.22 27.83
N VAL A 8 -15.84 -1.08 27.53
CA VAL A 8 -15.18 0.24 27.42
C VAL A 8 -15.32 0.84 26.02
N PHE A 9 -15.37 0.00 24.99
CA PHE A 9 -15.41 0.36 23.58
C PHE A 9 -16.50 -0.44 22.86
N SER A 10 -17.77 -0.17 23.18
CA SER A 10 -18.95 -0.90 22.67
C SER A 10 -19.02 -0.95 21.14
N ASP A 11 -18.59 0.12 20.47
CA ASP A 11 -18.66 0.24 19.00
C ASP A 11 -17.41 -0.33 18.31
N THR A 12 -16.42 -0.81 19.08
CA THR A 12 -15.19 -1.38 18.53
C THR A 12 -15.35 -2.87 18.26
N ARG A 13 -15.08 -3.27 17.02
CA ARG A 13 -14.98 -4.67 16.66
C ARG A 13 -13.63 -5.25 17.10
N HIS A 14 -13.67 -6.19 18.03
CA HIS A 14 -12.48 -6.94 18.45
C HIS A 14 -12.18 -8.09 17.49
N ARG A 15 -11.06 -7.95 16.74
CA ARG A 15 -10.50 -8.95 15.84
C ARG A 15 -9.46 -9.81 16.57
N TRP A 16 -9.50 -11.12 16.37
CA TRP A 16 -8.45 -12.00 16.87
C TRP A 16 -7.26 -12.03 15.90
N CYS A 17 -6.06 -12.14 16.46
CA CYS A 17 -4.84 -12.13 15.68
C CYS A 17 -4.68 -13.44 14.88
N LEU A 18 -4.78 -13.36 13.54
CA LEU A 18 -4.71 -14.52 12.66
C LEU A 18 -3.38 -15.26 12.82
N TRP A 19 -2.26 -14.56 12.92
CA TRP A 19 -0.96 -15.20 13.15
C TRP A 19 -0.90 -15.97 14.45
N HIS A 20 -1.49 -15.47 15.55
CA HIS A 20 -1.53 -16.21 16.80
C HIS A 20 -2.39 -17.48 16.70
N ILE A 21 -3.46 -17.44 15.90
CA ILE A 21 -4.29 -18.62 15.60
C ILE A 21 -3.46 -19.63 14.80
N LEU A 22 -2.87 -19.19 13.68
CA LEU A 22 -2.07 -20.05 12.80
C LEU A 22 -0.85 -20.64 13.52
N LYS A 23 -0.16 -19.85 14.35
CA LYS A 23 0.98 -20.31 15.18
C LYS A 23 0.59 -21.40 16.18
N LYS A 24 -0.66 -21.43 16.63
CA LYS A 24 -1.16 -22.47 17.54
C LYS A 24 -1.53 -23.76 16.81
N LEU A 25 -1.83 -23.71 15.51
CA LEU A 25 -2.26 -24.88 14.74
C LEU A 25 -1.30 -26.08 14.87
N PRO A 26 0.04 -25.94 14.66
CA PRO A 26 0.92 -27.12 14.70
C PRO A 26 0.96 -27.81 16.06
N LYS A 27 0.67 -27.08 17.14
CA LYS A 27 0.57 -27.62 18.50
C LYS A 27 -0.78 -28.30 18.74
N LYS A 28 -1.86 -27.81 18.13
CA LYS A 28 -3.21 -28.37 18.25
C LYS A 28 -3.37 -29.70 17.51
N PHE A 29 -2.68 -29.84 16.38
CA PHE A 29 -2.61 -31.09 15.61
C PHE A 29 -1.37 -31.93 15.93
N GLY A 30 -0.72 -31.71 17.08
CA GLY A 30 0.43 -32.50 17.50
C GLY A 30 0.04 -33.97 17.67
N GLY A 31 0.54 -34.85 16.79
CA GLY A 31 0.23 -36.29 16.80
C GLY A 31 -0.76 -36.76 15.74
N HIS A 32 -1.37 -35.86 14.94
CA HIS A 32 -2.28 -36.25 13.86
C HIS A 32 -1.50 -36.78 12.64
N SER A 33 -1.97 -37.89 12.05
CA SER A 33 -1.34 -38.56 10.90
C SER A 33 -1.16 -37.64 9.69
N HIS A 34 -2.17 -36.81 9.40
CA HIS A 34 -2.19 -35.87 8.27
C HIS A 34 -1.84 -34.42 8.65
N LYS A 35 -1.10 -34.18 9.74
CA LYS A 35 -0.82 -32.82 10.25
C LYS A 35 -0.37 -31.83 9.17
N GLY A 36 0.59 -32.20 8.32
CA GLY A 36 1.10 -31.30 7.28
C GLY A 36 0.00 -30.86 6.31
N ALA A 37 -0.80 -31.81 5.84
CA ALA A 37 -1.89 -31.55 4.90
C ALA A 37 -3.02 -30.71 5.53
N ILE A 38 -3.37 -30.98 6.80
CA ILE A 38 -4.35 -30.19 7.55
C ILE A 38 -3.89 -28.74 7.69
N LEU A 39 -2.61 -28.51 8.04
CA LEU A 39 -2.08 -27.16 8.17
C LEU A 39 -2.18 -26.41 6.83
N SER A 40 -1.78 -27.05 5.74
CA SER A 40 -1.91 -26.46 4.40
C SER A 40 -3.36 -26.19 4.02
N ALA A 41 -4.29 -27.10 4.34
CA ALA A 41 -5.72 -26.93 4.08
C ALA A 41 -6.31 -25.77 4.89
N VAL A 42 -5.98 -25.63 6.18
CA VAL A 42 -6.41 -24.48 6.99
C VAL A 42 -5.87 -23.18 6.40
N HIS A 43 -4.61 -23.15 5.96
CA HIS A 43 -4.04 -21.99 5.29
C HIS A 43 -4.81 -21.65 4.01
N TYR A 44 -5.05 -22.64 3.15
CA TYR A 44 -5.82 -22.47 1.92
C TYR A 44 -7.21 -21.92 2.19
N VAL A 45 -7.98 -22.55 3.08
CA VAL A 45 -9.34 -22.10 3.47
C VAL A 45 -9.32 -20.65 3.96
N VAL A 46 -8.32 -20.24 4.72
CA VAL A 46 -8.27 -18.88 5.30
C VAL A 46 -7.88 -17.82 4.29
N TYR A 47 -6.93 -18.11 3.39
CA TYR A 47 -6.36 -17.12 2.48
C TYR A 47 -7.05 -17.09 1.11
N GLU A 48 -7.58 -18.21 0.63
CA GLU A 48 -8.22 -18.31 -0.68
C GLU A 48 -9.72 -18.04 -0.65
N SER A 49 -10.36 -18.02 0.54
CA SER A 49 -11.77 -17.68 0.65
C SER A 49 -12.01 -16.19 0.42
N GLN A 50 -12.66 -15.86 -0.70
CA GLN A 50 -12.97 -14.47 -1.05
C GLN A 50 -14.29 -14.01 -0.45
N SER A 51 -15.24 -14.94 -0.29
CA SER A 51 -16.56 -14.75 0.29
C SER A 51 -16.81 -15.63 1.54
N PRO A 52 -17.81 -15.29 2.37
CA PRO A 52 -18.32 -16.19 3.42
C PRO A 52 -18.72 -17.57 2.88
N GLU A 53 -19.33 -17.61 1.70
CA GLU A 53 -19.82 -18.83 1.06
C GLU A 53 -18.66 -19.76 0.68
N ASP A 54 -17.60 -19.23 0.07
CA ASP A 54 -16.38 -19.99 -0.23
C ASP A 54 -15.77 -20.58 1.05
N PHE A 55 -15.73 -19.77 2.11
CA PHE A 55 -15.20 -20.20 3.39
C PHE A 55 -16.00 -21.35 3.97
N GLU A 56 -17.33 -21.28 3.99
CA GLU A 56 -18.16 -22.36 4.51
C GLU A 56 -17.97 -23.64 3.68
N GLN A 57 -17.87 -23.53 2.35
CA GLN A 57 -17.62 -24.68 1.48
C GLN A 57 -16.25 -25.33 1.75
N TYR A 58 -15.17 -24.53 1.72
CA TYR A 58 -13.82 -25.04 1.90
C TYR A 58 -13.58 -25.53 3.32
N TRP A 59 -14.14 -24.84 4.33
CA TRP A 59 -14.05 -25.27 5.72
C TRP A 59 -14.73 -26.62 5.92
N ASN A 60 -15.97 -26.79 5.46
CA ASN A 60 -16.69 -28.06 5.59
C ASN A 60 -15.99 -29.20 4.84
N SER A 61 -15.50 -28.93 3.61
CA SER A 61 -14.73 -29.91 2.85
C SER A 61 -13.47 -30.35 3.58
N MET A 62 -12.72 -29.41 4.18
CA MET A 62 -11.54 -29.72 5.00
C MET A 62 -11.92 -30.54 6.25
N ILE A 63 -12.99 -30.18 6.95
CA ILE A 63 -13.43 -30.89 8.16
C ILE A 63 -13.75 -32.35 7.85
N CYS A 64 -14.54 -32.62 6.80
CA CYS A 64 -14.89 -34.00 6.42
C CYS A 64 -13.70 -34.77 5.86
N SER A 65 -12.84 -34.14 5.06
CA SER A 65 -11.70 -34.82 4.40
C SER A 65 -10.64 -35.33 5.39
N TYR A 66 -10.55 -34.72 6.57
CA TYR A 66 -9.57 -35.05 7.59
C TYR A 66 -10.19 -35.58 8.89
N ASP A 67 -11.50 -35.89 8.89
CA ASP A 67 -12.22 -36.43 10.05
C ASP A 67 -12.08 -35.53 11.31
N LEU A 68 -12.32 -34.22 11.13
CA LEU A 68 -12.09 -33.20 12.16
C LEU A 68 -13.38 -32.71 12.84
N GLU A 69 -14.48 -33.42 12.65
CA GLU A 69 -15.83 -33.02 13.11
C GLU A 69 -15.88 -32.85 14.65
N ASP A 70 -15.23 -33.77 15.37
CA ASP A 70 -15.16 -33.77 16.83
C ASP A 70 -13.96 -32.98 17.39
N HIS A 71 -13.25 -32.22 16.56
CA HIS A 71 -12.08 -31.47 17.02
C HIS A 71 -12.47 -30.17 17.74
N ASP A 72 -12.70 -30.25 19.05
CA ASP A 72 -13.15 -29.16 19.95
C ASP A 72 -12.57 -27.77 19.64
N TRP A 73 -11.25 -27.70 19.42
CA TRP A 73 -10.58 -26.42 19.20
C TRP A 73 -10.95 -25.79 17.85
N LEU A 74 -11.16 -26.61 16.81
CA LEU A 74 -11.61 -26.13 15.50
C LEU A 74 -13.07 -25.70 15.56
N SER A 75 -13.92 -26.46 16.26
CA SER A 75 -15.33 -26.12 16.48
C SER A 75 -15.46 -24.78 17.22
N GLY A 76 -14.63 -24.56 18.24
CA GLY A 76 -14.55 -23.26 18.93
C GLY A 76 -14.06 -22.13 18.03
N LEU A 77 -13.10 -22.40 17.15
CA LEU A 77 -12.56 -21.43 16.20
C LEU A 77 -13.59 -21.05 15.12
N TYR A 78 -14.34 -22.02 14.62
CA TYR A 78 -15.43 -21.85 13.66
C TYR A 78 -16.56 -20.98 14.23
N ARG A 79 -16.95 -21.21 15.50
CA ARG A 79 -17.98 -20.39 16.17
C ARG A 79 -17.64 -18.90 16.19
N GLU A 80 -16.35 -18.57 16.27
CA GLU A 80 -15.86 -17.19 16.31
C GLU A 80 -15.30 -16.71 14.95
N ARG A 81 -15.62 -17.37 13.83
CA ARG A 81 -15.08 -17.07 12.49
C ARG A 81 -15.18 -15.61 12.07
N SER A 82 -16.24 -14.92 12.44
CA SER A 82 -16.44 -13.48 12.18
C SER A 82 -15.39 -12.56 12.82
N ARG A 83 -14.60 -13.07 13.78
CA ARG A 83 -13.55 -12.31 14.47
C ARG A 83 -12.18 -12.47 13.88
N TRP A 84 -11.94 -13.45 13.00
CA TRP A 84 -10.57 -13.79 12.59
C TRP A 84 -10.41 -14.13 11.11
N VAL A 85 -11.47 -14.62 10.47
CA VAL A 85 -11.44 -15.00 9.05
C VAL A 85 -11.50 -13.73 8.18
N PRO A 86 -10.58 -13.55 7.22
CA PRO A 86 -10.49 -12.35 6.40
C PRO A 86 -11.80 -11.98 5.68
N CYS A 87 -12.48 -12.92 5.02
CA CYS A 87 -13.69 -12.63 4.24
C CYS A 87 -14.83 -12.02 5.09
N TYR A 88 -14.99 -12.47 6.33
CA TYR A 88 -15.99 -11.92 7.27
C TYR A 88 -15.63 -10.53 7.82
N LEU A 89 -14.34 -10.17 7.80
CA LEU A 89 -13.82 -8.91 8.33
C LEU A 89 -13.86 -7.76 7.32
N ARG A 90 -14.16 -8.04 6.04
CA ARG A 90 -14.23 -7.04 4.96
C ARG A 90 -15.32 -5.98 5.16
N THR A 91 -16.28 -6.25 6.03
CA THR A 91 -17.38 -5.33 6.38
C THR A 91 -16.94 -4.13 7.24
N SER A 92 -15.65 -3.98 7.53
CA SER A 92 -15.13 -2.88 8.35
C SER A 92 -13.81 -2.37 7.77
N PHE A 93 -13.59 -1.06 7.86
CA PHE A 93 -12.34 -0.44 7.40
C PHE A 93 -11.24 -0.58 8.45
N TRP A 94 -10.12 -1.21 8.09
CA TRP A 94 -9.02 -1.52 9.02
C TRP A 94 -7.71 -0.79 8.71
N ALA A 95 -7.71 0.16 7.76
CA ALA A 95 -6.53 0.93 7.36
C ALA A 95 -5.28 0.08 7.03
N GLY A 96 -5.47 -1.08 6.41
CA GLY A 96 -4.36 -1.98 6.06
C GLY A 96 -3.71 -2.71 7.24
N MET A 97 -4.24 -2.59 8.46
CA MET A 97 -3.71 -3.32 9.61
C MET A 97 -4.04 -4.83 9.48
N SER A 98 -3.06 -5.60 9.02
CA SER A 98 -3.05 -7.04 9.28
C SER A 98 -2.80 -7.29 10.78
N THR A 99 -3.21 -8.44 11.28
CA THR A 99 -3.04 -8.77 12.70
C THR A 99 -1.58 -8.95 13.14
N THR A 100 -0.63 -9.07 12.20
CA THR A 100 0.80 -9.26 12.49
C THR A 100 1.57 -7.97 12.64
N GLN A 101 1.11 -6.88 12.03
CA GLN A 101 1.87 -5.61 11.96
C GLN A 101 2.26 -5.07 13.34
N ARG A 102 1.41 -5.25 14.37
CA ARG A 102 1.73 -4.81 15.75
C ARG A 102 2.83 -5.63 16.42
N SER A 103 2.84 -6.96 16.24
CA SER A 103 3.91 -7.80 16.76
C SER A 103 5.18 -7.65 15.93
N GLU A 104 5.06 -7.52 14.61
CA GLU A 104 6.18 -7.23 13.71
C GLU A 104 6.84 -5.90 14.07
N SER A 105 6.07 -4.85 14.34
CA SER A 105 6.63 -3.54 14.72
C SER A 105 7.33 -3.56 16.07
N MET A 106 6.77 -4.26 17.06
CA MET A 106 7.43 -4.41 18.37
C MET A 106 8.68 -5.30 18.27
N ASN A 107 8.60 -6.38 17.50
CA ASN A 107 9.76 -7.24 17.25
C ASN A 107 10.85 -6.45 16.54
N ALA A 108 10.51 -5.67 15.51
CA ALA A 108 11.47 -4.81 14.79
C ALA A 108 12.06 -3.71 15.69
N PHE A 109 11.27 -3.16 16.62
CA PHE A 109 11.79 -2.18 17.59
C PHE A 109 12.87 -2.78 18.51
N PHE A 110 12.65 -4.01 18.97
CA PHE A 110 13.59 -4.71 19.84
C PHE A 110 14.62 -5.57 19.12
N ASP A 111 14.57 -5.62 17.78
CA ASP A 111 15.45 -6.44 16.98
C ASP A 111 16.91 -6.01 17.15
N GLY A 112 17.78 -6.97 17.43
CA GLY A 112 19.18 -6.73 17.81
C GLY A 112 19.40 -6.20 19.24
N TYR A 113 18.36 -5.89 20.02
CA TYR A 113 18.46 -5.39 21.40
C TYR A 113 18.07 -6.42 22.46
N VAL A 114 16.98 -7.17 22.23
CA VAL A 114 16.41 -8.11 23.21
C VAL A 114 16.30 -9.51 22.59
N HIS A 115 16.71 -10.54 23.36
CA HIS A 115 16.62 -11.94 22.97
C HIS A 115 16.20 -12.81 24.16
N SER A 116 15.97 -14.11 23.93
CA SER A 116 15.42 -15.04 24.93
C SER A 116 16.28 -15.21 26.20
N LYS A 117 17.55 -14.78 26.17
CA LYS A 117 18.49 -14.84 27.30
C LYS A 117 18.70 -13.48 27.99
N THR A 118 18.06 -12.41 27.51
CA THR A 118 18.18 -11.08 28.11
C THR A 118 17.51 -11.09 29.48
N THR A 119 18.29 -10.79 30.53
CA THR A 119 17.76 -10.68 31.89
C THR A 119 16.92 -9.41 32.05
N LEU A 120 16.05 -9.34 33.07
CA LEU A 120 15.22 -8.17 33.31
C LEU A 120 16.03 -6.89 33.53
N LYS A 121 17.19 -6.98 34.21
CA LYS A 121 18.11 -5.85 34.38
C LYS A 121 18.65 -5.37 33.03
N GLN A 122 19.16 -6.29 32.22
CA GLN A 122 19.67 -5.97 30.88
C GLN A 122 18.58 -5.43 29.96
N PHE A 123 17.34 -5.89 30.13
CA PHE A 123 16.20 -5.41 29.34
C PHE A 123 16.00 -3.90 29.50
N VAL A 124 16.10 -3.36 30.72
CA VAL A 124 15.95 -1.91 30.95
C VAL A 124 17.02 -1.12 30.19
N GLU A 125 18.28 -1.56 30.27
CA GLU A 125 19.39 -0.92 29.56
C GLU A 125 19.26 -1.02 28.04
N GLN A 126 18.80 -2.17 27.53
CA GLN A 126 18.59 -2.39 26.10
C GLN A 126 17.37 -1.65 25.55
N TYR A 127 16.30 -1.53 26.33
CA TYR A 127 15.13 -0.73 26.01
C TYR A 127 15.52 0.73 25.78
N GLU A 128 16.30 1.30 26.70
CA GLU A 128 16.80 2.66 26.62
C GLU A 128 17.69 2.87 25.37
N ARG A 129 18.51 1.87 25.02
CA ARG A 129 19.32 1.89 23.79
C ARG A 129 18.47 1.84 22.52
N ALA A 130 17.48 0.94 22.49
CA ALA A 130 16.54 0.83 21.37
C ALA A 130 15.77 2.13 21.16
N LEU A 131 15.32 2.75 22.26
CA LEU A 131 14.62 4.02 22.23
C LEU A 131 15.49 5.15 21.68
N ARG A 132 16.72 5.30 22.20
CA ARG A 132 17.68 6.29 21.66
C ARG A 132 17.97 6.09 20.18
N SER A 133 18.19 4.83 19.76
CA SER A 133 18.41 4.53 18.35
C SER A 133 17.22 4.90 17.47
N LYS A 134 15.99 4.64 17.95
CA LYS A 134 14.77 5.04 17.24
C LYS A 134 14.68 6.55 17.09
N VAL A 135 14.89 7.30 18.17
CA VAL A 135 14.85 8.78 18.15
C VAL A 135 15.91 9.34 17.22
N GLU A 136 17.14 8.80 17.24
CA GLU A 136 18.21 9.23 16.36
C GLU A 136 17.87 8.97 14.88
N LYS A 137 17.33 7.79 14.56
CA LYS A 137 16.89 7.47 13.19
C LYS A 137 15.75 8.37 12.73
N GLU A 138 14.79 8.70 13.61
CA GLU A 138 13.71 9.65 13.32
C GLU A 138 14.27 11.04 13.05
N PHE A 139 15.18 11.53 13.89
CA PHE A 139 15.85 12.82 13.69
C PHE A 139 16.61 12.88 12.35
N GLN A 140 17.36 11.83 12.01
CA GLN A 140 18.06 11.76 10.73
C GLN A 140 17.09 11.71 9.54
N ALA A 141 15.98 11.00 9.65
CA ALA A 141 14.95 10.94 8.62
C ALA A 141 14.27 12.30 8.42
N ASP A 142 13.93 12.98 9.52
CA ASP A 142 13.37 14.33 9.50
C ASP A 142 14.35 15.31 8.87
N PHE A 143 15.60 15.30 9.31
CA PHE A 143 16.65 16.16 8.76
C PHE A 143 16.81 15.96 7.25
N LYS A 144 16.83 14.70 6.77
CA LYS A 144 16.85 14.39 5.33
C LYS A 144 15.60 14.92 4.65
N SER A 145 14.42 14.74 5.24
CA SER A 145 13.16 15.20 4.65
C SER A 145 13.04 16.72 4.57
N PHE A 146 13.75 17.47 5.42
CA PHE A 146 13.83 18.92 5.35
C PHE A 146 14.92 19.43 4.41
N SER A 147 16.07 18.74 4.37
CA SER A 147 17.25 19.19 3.63
C SER A 147 17.31 18.70 2.18
N GLN A 148 16.57 17.64 1.85
CA GLN A 148 16.58 17.02 0.54
C GLN A 148 15.18 17.02 -0.06
N MET A 149 15.11 17.15 -1.38
CA MET A 149 13.89 17.04 -2.16
C MET A 149 14.10 16.01 -3.25
N ILE A 150 13.26 14.98 -3.28
CA ILE A 150 13.27 14.01 -4.37
C ILE A 150 12.57 14.67 -5.56
N PRO A 151 13.17 14.72 -6.77
CA PRO A 151 12.50 15.27 -7.94
C PRO A 151 11.26 14.46 -8.35
N CYS A 152 10.28 15.13 -8.95
CA CYS A 152 9.16 14.45 -9.58
C CYS A 152 9.67 13.60 -10.75
N ALA A 153 9.17 12.37 -10.86
CA ALA A 153 9.45 11.46 -11.96
C ALA A 153 8.67 11.85 -13.21
N THR A 154 7.52 12.52 -13.04
CA THR A 154 6.63 12.95 -14.12
C THR A 154 6.43 14.47 -14.12
N LYS A 155 5.70 14.95 -15.14
CA LYS A 155 5.31 16.37 -15.26
C LYS A 155 3.92 16.66 -14.70
N PHE A 156 3.24 15.67 -14.11
CA PHE A 156 1.89 15.85 -13.60
C PHE A 156 1.89 16.75 -12.36
N GLY A 157 1.03 17.78 -12.37
CA GLY A 157 0.94 18.74 -11.26
C GLY A 157 0.55 18.12 -9.92
N MET A 158 -0.18 17.00 -9.95
CA MET A 158 -0.54 16.22 -8.77
C MET A 158 0.69 15.67 -8.04
N GLU A 159 1.70 15.18 -8.77
CA GLU A 159 2.92 14.66 -8.16
C GLU A 159 3.67 15.75 -7.37
N LYS A 160 3.71 16.97 -7.90
CA LYS A 160 4.28 18.12 -7.21
C LYS A 160 3.54 18.46 -5.91
N GLN A 161 2.21 18.34 -5.89
CA GLN A 161 1.43 18.57 -4.67
C GLN A 161 1.78 17.55 -3.59
N PHE A 162 1.91 16.28 -3.96
CA PHE A 162 2.32 15.22 -3.02
C PHE A 162 3.78 15.36 -2.58
N GLN A 163 4.69 15.81 -3.45
CA GLN A 163 6.08 16.12 -3.11
C GLN A 163 6.18 17.19 -2.00
N GLU A 164 5.34 18.22 -2.07
CA GLU A 164 5.32 19.30 -1.09
C GLU A 164 4.69 18.86 0.25
N ALA A 165 3.67 18.00 0.18
CA ALA A 165 2.90 17.56 1.35
C ALA A 165 3.53 16.39 2.13
N TYR A 166 4.14 15.41 1.45
CA TYR A 166 4.60 14.15 2.05
C TYR A 166 6.03 14.22 2.57
N THR A 167 6.37 13.30 3.47
CA THR A 167 7.76 12.98 3.81
C THR A 167 8.43 12.30 2.62
N ILE A 168 9.77 12.37 2.55
CA ILE A 168 10.55 11.68 1.50
C ILE A 168 10.15 10.21 1.35
N SER A 169 9.97 9.49 2.46
CA SER A 169 9.58 8.06 2.43
C SER A 169 8.21 7.87 1.78
N LYS A 170 7.22 8.66 2.19
CA LYS A 170 5.85 8.52 1.66
C LYS A 170 5.72 9.01 0.23
N PHE A 171 6.50 10.01 -0.16
CA PHE A 171 6.56 10.45 -1.53
C PHE A 171 7.15 9.37 -2.45
N LYS A 172 8.18 8.63 -2.01
CA LYS A 172 8.71 7.48 -2.78
C LYS A 172 7.66 6.38 -2.99
N GLU A 173 6.97 5.97 -1.93
CA GLU A 173 5.88 5.00 -2.04
C GLU A 173 4.80 5.48 -3.04
N PHE A 174 4.43 6.76 -2.98
CA PHE A 174 3.51 7.35 -3.95
C PHE A 174 4.06 7.30 -5.38
N GLN A 175 5.34 7.66 -5.59
CA GLN A 175 5.96 7.62 -6.92
C GLN A 175 6.02 6.20 -7.49
N GLU A 176 6.28 5.20 -6.67
CA GLU A 176 6.28 3.79 -7.07
C GLU A 176 4.89 3.36 -7.55
N GLU A 177 3.85 3.61 -6.75
CA GLU A 177 2.45 3.33 -7.11
C GLU A 177 2.00 4.11 -8.36
N PHE A 178 2.35 5.39 -8.43
CA PHE A 178 1.98 6.27 -9.53
C PHE A 178 2.68 5.88 -10.83
N SER A 179 3.94 5.43 -10.75
CA SER A 179 4.65 4.86 -11.91
C SER A 179 4.05 3.51 -12.30
N GLY A 180 3.58 2.72 -11.33
CA GLY A 180 2.84 1.49 -11.54
C GLY A 180 1.59 1.67 -12.40
N MET A 181 0.91 2.82 -12.30
CA MET A 181 -0.27 3.13 -13.14
C MET A 181 0.01 3.12 -14.65
N VAL A 182 1.27 3.32 -15.08
CA VAL A 182 1.66 3.20 -16.49
C VAL A 182 1.41 1.78 -17.02
N TYR A 183 1.42 0.79 -16.13
CA TYR A 183 1.16 -0.61 -16.42
C TYR A 183 -0.29 -1.02 -16.09
N CYS A 184 -1.21 -0.08 -15.93
CA CYS A 184 -2.62 -0.39 -15.74
C CYS A 184 -3.43 0.07 -16.94
N ARG A 185 -4.24 -0.83 -17.52
CA ARG A 185 -5.20 -0.48 -18.58
C ARG A 185 -6.62 -0.59 -18.05
N ILE A 186 -7.40 0.48 -18.20
CA ILE A 186 -8.85 0.44 -17.97
C ILE A 186 -9.47 -0.30 -19.16
N ILE A 187 -10.11 -1.44 -18.89
CA ILE A 187 -10.68 -2.31 -19.94
C ILE A 187 -12.14 -1.95 -20.22
N ALA A 188 -12.92 -1.63 -19.18
CA ALA A 188 -14.33 -1.32 -19.34
C ALA A 188 -14.82 -0.38 -18.22
N VAL A 189 -15.78 0.46 -18.59
CA VAL A 189 -16.56 1.29 -17.67
C VAL A 189 -18.00 0.84 -17.80
N ASP A 190 -18.58 0.32 -16.72
CA ASP A 190 -20.02 0.09 -16.64
C ASP A 190 -20.63 1.31 -15.93
N GLU A 191 -21.33 2.14 -16.69
CA GLU A 191 -21.98 3.35 -16.20
C GLU A 191 -23.38 3.00 -15.69
N GLY A 192 -23.46 2.66 -14.41
CA GLY A 192 -24.74 2.47 -13.72
C GLY A 192 -25.39 3.82 -13.35
N PRO A 193 -26.73 3.87 -13.14
CA PRO A 193 -27.43 5.11 -12.77
C PRO A 193 -27.01 5.73 -11.42
N LEU A 194 -26.25 5.00 -10.59
CA LEU A 194 -25.83 5.42 -9.23
C LEU A 194 -24.33 5.20 -8.96
N GLU A 195 -23.63 4.34 -9.70
CA GLU A 195 -22.23 4.02 -9.46
C GLU A 195 -21.57 3.57 -10.76
N ASN A 196 -20.38 4.10 -11.04
CA ASN A 196 -19.54 3.65 -12.16
C ASN A 196 -18.62 2.55 -11.65
N SER A 197 -18.62 1.39 -12.30
CA SER A 197 -17.65 0.33 -12.01
C SER A 197 -16.56 0.30 -13.08
N TYR A 198 -15.29 0.18 -12.66
CA TYR A 198 -14.13 0.16 -13.53
C TYR A 198 -13.44 -1.20 -13.44
N GLN A 199 -13.28 -1.87 -14.57
CA GLN A 199 -12.40 -3.04 -14.67
C GLN A 199 -11.00 -2.57 -15.07
N VAL A 200 -10.02 -2.81 -14.19
CA VAL A 200 -8.61 -2.48 -14.39
C VAL A 200 -7.84 -3.79 -14.59
N ALA A 201 -7.16 -3.93 -15.72
CA ALA A 201 -6.16 -4.99 -15.87
C ALA A 201 -4.79 -4.48 -15.46
N ASP A 202 -4.13 -5.28 -14.64
CA ASP A 202 -2.71 -5.19 -14.35
C ASP A 202 -1.94 -5.81 -15.53
N VAL A 203 -1.20 -4.99 -16.26
CA VAL A 203 -0.49 -5.38 -17.50
C VAL A 203 0.73 -6.25 -17.19
N VAL A 204 1.18 -6.34 -15.93
CA VAL A 204 2.31 -7.19 -15.52
C VAL A 204 1.85 -8.61 -15.21
N ALA A 205 0.57 -8.82 -14.92
CA ALA A 205 0.12 -10.06 -14.30
C ALA A 205 -0.12 -11.24 -15.27
N ASP A 206 -0.45 -11.05 -16.56
CA ASP A 206 -0.94 -12.22 -17.33
C ASP A 206 -0.97 -12.17 -18.87
N ASP A 207 -0.02 -11.55 -19.60
CA ASP A 207 0.05 -11.84 -21.05
C ASP A 207 1.42 -11.58 -21.73
N GLU A 208 2.14 -12.66 -22.07
CA GLU A 208 3.33 -12.60 -22.94
C GLU A 208 2.99 -12.02 -24.33
N VAL A 209 1.75 -12.22 -24.79
CA VAL A 209 1.31 -11.74 -26.11
C VAL A 209 1.18 -10.21 -26.11
N LEU A 210 0.64 -9.62 -25.04
CA LEU A 210 0.47 -8.17 -24.93
C LEU A 210 1.81 -7.47 -24.62
N THR A 211 2.70 -8.12 -23.87
CA THR A 211 4.07 -7.62 -23.65
C THR A 211 4.81 -7.42 -24.98
N ARG A 212 4.64 -8.37 -25.91
CA ARG A 212 5.19 -8.26 -27.27
C ARG A 212 4.57 -7.10 -28.06
N GLU A 213 3.25 -6.92 -28.02
CA GLU A 213 2.58 -5.83 -28.73
C GLU A 213 3.00 -4.43 -28.22
N ILE A 214 3.18 -4.27 -26.90
CA ILE A 214 3.66 -3.02 -26.31
C ILE A 214 5.12 -2.75 -26.70
N THR A 215 5.96 -3.80 -26.70
CA THR A 215 7.37 -3.69 -27.10
C THR A 215 7.49 -3.30 -28.57
N GLU A 216 6.70 -3.92 -29.45
CA GLU A 216 6.64 -3.59 -30.88
C GLU A 216 6.12 -2.16 -31.12
N TRP A 217 5.12 -1.70 -30.36
CA TRP A 217 4.63 -0.32 -30.47
C TRP A 217 5.67 0.71 -30.02
N LEU A 218 6.41 0.42 -28.95
CA LEU A 218 7.50 1.28 -28.46
C LEU A 218 8.67 1.33 -29.46
N GLU A 219 9.05 0.18 -30.03
CA GLU A 219 10.07 0.10 -31.09
C GLU A 219 9.63 0.86 -32.35
N MET A 220 8.37 0.73 -32.78
CA MET A 220 7.81 1.50 -33.89
C MET A 220 7.86 3.01 -33.63
N LYS A 221 7.50 3.45 -32.42
CA LYS A 221 7.59 4.87 -32.01
C LYS A 221 9.03 5.38 -31.95
N MET A 222 9.97 4.60 -31.43
CA MET A 222 11.40 4.94 -31.40
C MET A 222 11.99 5.04 -32.82
N THR A 223 11.60 4.14 -33.71
CA THR A 223 12.05 4.14 -35.12
C THR A 223 11.52 5.37 -35.88
N ASN A 224 10.25 5.70 -35.69
CA ASN A 224 9.64 6.90 -36.28
C ASN A 224 10.27 8.21 -35.77
N MET A 225 10.66 8.27 -34.49
CA MET A 225 11.40 9.41 -33.94
C MET A 225 12.84 9.52 -34.46
N ASN A 226 13.53 8.40 -34.72
CA ASN A 226 14.87 8.43 -35.30
C ASN A 226 14.87 8.77 -36.80
N ILE A 227 13.83 8.36 -37.55
CA ILE A 227 13.62 8.78 -38.95
C ILE A 227 13.38 10.29 -39.04
N SER A 228 12.69 10.87 -38.06
CA SER A 228 12.47 12.33 -37.96
C SER A 228 13.76 13.12 -37.73
N LYS A 229 14.71 12.59 -36.94
CA LYS A 229 16.01 13.24 -36.71
C LYS A 229 16.95 13.19 -37.91
N ASN A 230 16.88 12.12 -38.72
CA ASN A 230 17.74 11.97 -39.89
C ASN A 230 17.25 12.76 -41.12
N LYS A 231 16.05 13.35 -41.08
CA LYS A 231 15.52 14.21 -42.17
C LYS A 231 15.82 15.71 -42.02
N SER A 232 16.43 16.17 -40.92
CA SER A 232 16.68 17.61 -40.68
C SER A 232 18.14 18.06 -40.85
N SER A 233 18.95 17.38 -41.66
CA SER A 233 20.32 17.81 -41.96
C SER A 233 20.54 17.99 -43.46
N CYS A 234 20.10 19.12 -44.02
CA CYS A 234 20.82 19.84 -45.07
C CYS A 234 20.25 21.24 -45.27
N GLY A 235 21.12 22.26 -45.34
CA GLY A 235 20.77 23.58 -45.88
C GLY A 235 21.13 24.77 -45.01
N SER A 236 22.42 25.02 -44.80
CA SER A 236 22.95 26.31 -44.35
C SER A 236 22.68 27.41 -45.39
N ASN A 237 22.28 28.61 -44.95
CA ASN A 237 22.92 29.88 -45.35
C ASN A 237 22.49 31.07 -44.47
N LEU A 238 23.48 31.90 -44.16
CA LEU A 238 23.44 33.17 -43.43
C LEU A 238 22.69 34.26 -44.23
N ILE A 239 22.07 35.23 -43.53
CA ILE A 239 22.35 36.69 -43.60
C ILE A 239 21.30 37.50 -42.79
N SER A 240 21.83 38.35 -41.91
CA SER A 240 21.43 39.70 -41.44
C SER A 240 20.02 40.27 -41.69
N GLY A 241 19.48 40.96 -40.68
CA GLY A 241 18.87 42.28 -40.89
C GLY A 241 17.53 42.57 -40.20
N HIS A 242 17.58 43.45 -39.20
CA HIS A 242 16.61 44.52 -38.87
C HIS A 242 15.10 44.25 -38.66
N SER A 243 14.68 44.63 -37.44
CA SER A 243 13.54 45.51 -37.08
C SER A 243 12.08 45.18 -37.38
N GLN A 244 11.30 45.35 -36.29
CA GLN A 244 9.93 45.85 -36.17
C GLN A 244 8.72 44.89 -36.23
N VAL A 245 8.11 44.74 -35.04
CA VAL A 245 6.69 44.98 -34.68
C VAL A 245 5.65 44.75 -35.79
N HIS A 246 4.75 43.79 -35.59
CA HIS A 246 3.30 44.08 -35.47
C HIS A 246 2.46 42.87 -35.00
N ASP A 247 1.50 43.25 -34.18
CA ASP A 247 0.29 42.57 -33.69
C ASP A 247 -0.58 41.98 -34.81
N SER A 248 -1.23 40.83 -34.57
CA SER A 248 -2.59 40.48 -35.03
C SER A 248 -3.01 39.06 -34.61
N THR A 249 -3.83 39.01 -33.56
CA THR A 249 -5.01 38.16 -33.32
C THR A 249 -5.48 37.21 -34.44
N GLU A 250 -5.69 35.93 -34.12
CA GLU A 250 -6.89 35.20 -34.58
C GLU A 250 -7.32 34.08 -33.60
N ARG A 251 -8.64 33.91 -33.49
CA ARG A 251 -9.40 33.19 -32.46
C ARG A 251 -9.85 31.80 -32.93
N GLY A 252 -10.16 30.94 -31.94
CA GLY A 252 -11.14 29.85 -32.03
C GLY A 252 -10.51 28.46 -31.90
N LEU A 253 -11.00 27.50 -31.12
CA LEU A 253 -12.24 27.37 -30.36
C LEU A 253 -11.96 26.61 -29.05
N VAL A 254 -12.71 26.99 -28.02
CA VAL A 254 -12.80 26.36 -26.71
C VAL A 254 -13.69 25.12 -26.83
N ASP A 255 -13.20 23.94 -26.46
CA ASP A 255 -14.05 22.85 -26.01
C ASP A 255 -13.89 22.64 -24.50
N LYS A 256 -15.04 22.64 -23.84
CA LYS A 256 -15.19 22.76 -22.40
C LYS A 256 -14.93 21.42 -21.71
N ASN A 257 -14.06 21.49 -20.72
CA ASN A 257 -13.83 20.54 -19.63
C ASN A 257 -15.10 19.77 -19.19
N SER A 258 -15.04 18.43 -19.21
CA SER A 258 -15.73 17.63 -18.21
C SER A 258 -14.89 17.64 -16.93
N SER A 259 -15.41 18.32 -15.92
CA SER A 259 -14.80 18.42 -14.60
C SER A 259 -14.88 17.06 -13.91
N VAL A 260 -13.78 16.32 -13.91
CA VAL A 260 -13.55 15.28 -12.90
C VAL A 260 -13.34 16.03 -11.58
N HIS A 261 -14.33 16.00 -10.70
CA HIS A 261 -14.20 16.53 -9.34
C HIS A 261 -13.26 15.64 -8.52
N MET A 262 -11.97 15.71 -8.80
CA MET A 262 -10.95 15.44 -7.80
C MET A 262 -10.92 16.63 -6.85
N LEU A 263 -11.19 16.36 -5.57
CA LEU A 263 -11.12 17.38 -4.52
C LEU A 263 -9.73 18.03 -4.54
N ASP A 264 -9.71 19.36 -4.46
CA ASP A 264 -8.49 20.13 -4.22
C ASP A 264 -7.72 19.48 -3.05
N PRO A 265 -6.45 19.10 -3.23
CA PRO A 265 -5.66 18.48 -2.18
C PRO A 265 -5.59 19.31 -0.90
N LYS A 266 -5.77 20.65 -1.00
CA LYS A 266 -5.89 21.54 0.16
C LYS A 266 -7.15 21.30 1.01
N ASN A 267 -8.22 20.77 0.39
CA ASN A 267 -9.50 20.43 1.02
C ASN A 267 -9.70 18.92 1.21
N SER A 268 -8.78 18.09 0.70
CA SER A 268 -8.75 16.66 1.01
C SER A 268 -8.33 16.44 2.47
N LYS A 269 -9.02 15.55 3.21
CA LYS A 269 -8.52 15.07 4.50
C LYS A 269 -7.25 14.24 4.23
N THR A 270 -6.09 14.89 4.18
CA THR A 270 -4.82 14.23 3.88
C THR A 270 -4.55 13.14 4.90
N LYS A 271 -4.49 11.90 4.44
CA LYS A 271 -4.11 10.74 5.25
C LYS A 271 -2.60 10.54 5.10
N GLY A 272 -1.86 11.31 5.88
CA GLY A 272 -0.41 11.28 5.98
C GLY A 272 -0.01 12.18 7.15
N ASP A 273 1.04 11.82 7.89
CA ASP A 273 1.52 12.68 8.96
C ASP A 273 1.94 14.02 8.33
N PRO A 274 1.31 15.15 8.71
CA PRO A 274 1.73 16.46 8.24
C PRO A 274 3.20 16.65 8.61
N LYS A 275 3.95 17.43 7.81
CA LYS A 275 5.24 17.97 8.26
C LYS A 275 5.01 18.64 9.62
N LYS A 276 5.48 18.02 10.69
CA LYS A 276 5.33 18.56 12.04
C LYS A 276 6.12 19.87 12.09
N LEU A 277 5.43 21.00 12.14
CA LEU A 277 6.04 22.26 12.54
C LEU A 277 6.48 22.08 13.99
N ARG A 278 7.79 21.90 14.20
CA ARG A 278 8.37 21.72 15.53
C ARG A 278 8.08 22.95 16.38
N LYS A 279 7.38 22.78 17.51
CA LYS A 279 7.34 23.80 18.57
C LYS A 279 8.68 23.74 19.31
N LYS A 280 9.39 24.86 19.41
CA LYS A 280 10.63 24.96 20.18
C LYS A 280 10.36 24.50 21.62
N GLY A 281 11.21 23.60 22.11
CA GLY A 281 11.11 23.12 23.50
C GLY A 281 11.55 24.21 24.49
N PRO A 282 11.15 24.11 25.78
CA PRO A 282 11.53 25.08 26.82
C PRO A 282 13.05 25.29 26.99
N LEU A 283 13.86 24.34 26.53
CA LEU A 283 15.33 24.38 26.60
C LEU A 283 15.98 25.18 25.46
N GLU A 284 15.22 25.68 24.49
CA GLU A 284 15.74 26.47 23.36
C GLU A 284 15.38 27.96 23.42
N ILE A 285 14.81 28.41 24.53
CA ILE A 285 14.41 29.82 24.76
C ILE A 285 15.46 30.56 25.62
N GLY A 286 16.53 29.89 26.03
CA GLY A 286 17.60 30.49 26.82
C GLY A 286 18.98 30.07 26.34
N ALA A 287 19.42 30.63 25.22
CA ALA A 287 20.83 30.80 24.83
C ALA A 287 20.92 31.88 23.75
#